data_AF-A0A7S7PRV6-F1
#
_entry.id   AF-A0A7S7PRV6-F1
#
_cell.length_a   1.000
_cell.length_b   1.000
_cell.length_c   1.000
_cell.angle_alpha   90.00
_cell.angle_beta   90.00
_cell.angle_gamma   90.00
#
_symmetry.space_group_name_H-M   'P 1'
#
loop_
_entity.id
_entity.type
_entity.pdbx_description
1 polymer ?
#
loop_
_entity_poly.entity_id
_entity_poly.type
_entity_poly.pdbx_seq_one_letter_code
_entity_poly.pdbx_strand_id
1 'polypeptide(L)'
;MKSPVVKRSIVVAGHKTSVSLEEAFWNGMKEISGLRNMTLSELVGEIDNNRQQGNLSSAIRLFVLDYFKSRAMAAQPDKVPAQ
;
A
#
# COMPACT_ATOMS: atom_id res chain seq x y z
N MET A 1 -10.63 -16.63 -17.59
CA MET A 1 -9.55 -16.38 -16.61
C MET A 1 -10.13 -15.59 -15.44
N LYS A 2 -9.89 -15.98 -14.19
CA LYS A 2 -10.39 -15.23 -13.02
C LYS A 2 -9.60 -13.92 -12.89
N SER A 3 -10.29 -12.81 -12.64
CA SER A 3 -9.62 -11.53 -12.37
C SER A 3 -8.72 -11.66 -11.13
N PRO A 4 -7.48 -11.17 -11.16
CA PRO A 4 -6.57 -11.20 -9.99
C PRO A 4 -7.01 -10.24 -8.87
N VAL A 5 -8.06 -9.45 -9.11
CA VAL A 5 -8.60 -8.48 -8.15
C VAL A 5 -9.53 -9.18 -7.15
N VAL A 6 -9.19 -9.07 -5.87
CA VAL A 6 -9.94 -9.62 -4.74
C VAL A 6 -10.58 -8.48 -3.95
N LYS A 7 -11.89 -8.59 -3.72
CA LYS A 7 -12.65 -7.67 -2.86
C LYS A 7 -12.54 -8.11 -1.40
N ARG A 8 -12.14 -7.20 -0.52
CA ARG A 8 -12.13 -7.41 0.94
C ARG A 8 -12.81 -6.25 1.64
N SER A 9 -13.32 -6.50 2.85
CA SER A 9 -13.91 -5.46 3.68
C SER A 9 -12.99 -5.10 4.83
N ILE A 10 -12.80 -3.81 5.05
CA ILE A 10 -11.87 -3.24 6.02
C ILE A 10 -12.58 -2.12 6.77
N VAL A 11 -12.25 -1.92 8.04
CA VAL A 11 -12.73 -0.77 8.80
C VAL A 11 -11.78 0.40 8.56
N VAL A 12 -12.30 1.51 8.05
CA VAL A 12 -11.58 2.76 7.79
C VAL A 12 -12.30 3.88 8.53
N ALA A 13 -11.61 4.59 9.42
CA ALA A 13 -12.22 5.65 10.25
C ALA A 13 -13.51 5.20 10.98
N GLY A 14 -13.58 3.94 11.44
CA GLY A 14 -14.76 3.37 12.10
C GLY A 14 -15.86 2.87 11.15
N HIS A 15 -15.73 3.08 9.85
CA HIS A 15 -16.71 2.71 8.85
C HIS A 15 -16.24 1.49 8.04
N LYS A 16 -17.15 0.53 7.80
CA LYS A 16 -16.85 -0.66 7.00
C LYS A 16 -16.80 -0.30 5.51
N THR A 17 -15.62 -0.31 4.93
CA THR A 17 -15.37 -0.01 3.51
C THR A 17 -15.01 -1.30 2.77
N SER A 18 -15.56 -1.48 1.57
CA SER A 18 -15.16 -2.58 0.69
C SER A 18 -14.14 -2.07 -0.34
N VAL A 19 -13.01 -2.76 -0.45
CA VAL A 19 -11.91 -2.40 -1.34
C VAL A 19 -11.59 -3.59 -2.24
N SER A 20 -11.45 -3.32 -3.54
CA SER A 20 -11.05 -4.32 -4.54
C SER A 20 -9.63 -4.01 -5.02
N LEU A 21 -8.71 -4.97 -4.83
CA LEU A 21 -7.29 -4.85 -5.16
C LEU A 21 -6.73 -6.19 -5.64
N GLU A 22 -5.67 -6.13 -6.43
CA GLU A 22 -4.89 -7.29 -6.83
C GLU A 22 -4.23 -7.92 -5.59
N GLU A 23 -4.13 -9.26 -5.56
CA GLU A 23 -3.57 -9.99 -4.40
C GLU A 23 -2.15 -9.54 -4.02
N ALA A 24 -1.35 -9.12 -5.01
CA ALA A 24 -0.02 -8.56 -4.77
C ALA A 24 -0.05 -7.29 -3.90
N PHE A 25 -1.03 -6.40 -4.08
CA PHE A 25 -1.17 -5.20 -3.23
C PHE A 25 -1.70 -5.56 -1.84
N TRP A 26 -2.56 -6.57 -1.72
CA TRP A 26 -2.97 -7.09 -0.41
C TRP A 26 -1.79 -7.60 0.40
N ASN A 27 -0.89 -8.35 -0.24
CA ASN A 27 0.31 -8.86 0.40
C ASN A 27 1.30 -7.74 0.75
N GLY A 28 1.51 -6.79 -0.17
CA GLY A 28 2.33 -5.61 0.10
C GLY A 28 1.84 -4.80 1.31
N MET A 29 0.53 -4.57 1.43
CA MET A 29 -0.02 -3.90 2.62
C MET A 29 0.23 -4.67 3.92
N LYS A 30 0.10 -6.00 3.91
CA LYS A 30 0.39 -6.83 5.10
C LYS A 30 1.86 -6.74 5.51
N GLU A 31 2.77 -6.74 4.53
CA GLU A 31 4.19 -6.58 4.80
C GLU A 31 4.48 -5.21 5.40
N ILE A 32 3.98 -4.14 4.79
CA ILE A 32 4.19 -2.77 5.26
C ILE A 32 3.61 -2.58 6.67
N SER A 33 2.40 -3.07 6.91
CA SER A 33 1.76 -2.94 8.23
C SER A 33 2.54 -3.72 9.30
N GLY A 34 3.03 -4.92 8.97
CA GLY A 34 3.90 -5.71 9.84
C GLY A 34 5.22 -5.00 10.16
N LEU A 35 5.89 -4.42 9.15
CA LEU A 35 7.14 -3.68 9.33
C LEU A 35 6.96 -2.39 10.16
N ARG A 36 5.76 -1.79 10.13
CA ARG A 36 5.42 -0.59 10.89
C ARG A 36 4.76 -0.87 12.24
N ASN A 37 4.58 -2.14 12.63
CA ASN A 37 3.81 -2.55 13.81
C ASN A 37 2.39 -1.94 13.85
N MET A 38 1.72 -1.89 12.69
CA MET A 38 0.37 -1.38 12.53
C MET A 38 -0.58 -2.48 12.05
N THR A 39 -1.85 -2.35 12.36
CA THR A 39 -2.91 -3.14 11.73
C THR A 39 -3.16 -2.67 10.29
N LEU A 40 -3.77 -3.52 9.47
CA LEU A 40 -4.20 -3.13 8.12
C LEU A 40 -5.20 -1.97 8.15
N SER A 41 -6.09 -1.93 9.14
CA SER A 41 -7.08 -0.85 9.29
C SER A 41 -6.41 0.49 9.59
N GLU A 42 -5.40 0.52 10.46
CA GLU A 42 -4.61 1.72 10.76
C GLU A 42 -3.86 2.20 9.52
N LEU A 43 -3.16 1.31 8.83
CA LEU A 43 -2.44 1.65 7.59
C LEU A 43 -3.38 2.22 6.52
N VAL A 44 -4.54 1.59 6.32
CA VAL A 44 -5.54 2.08 5.36
C VAL A 44 -6.12 3.42 5.81
N GLY A 45 -6.32 3.63 7.12
CA GLY A 45 -6.73 4.92 7.68
C GLY A 45 -5.70 6.04 7.40
N GLU A 46 -4.40 5.77 7.56
CA GLU A 46 -3.35 6.71 7.18
C GLU A 46 -3.39 7.05 5.69
N ILE A 47 -3.54 6.04 4.83
CA ILE A 47 -3.65 6.25 3.37
C ILE A 47 -4.89 7.06 3.03
N ASP A 48 -6.04 6.76 3.65
CA ASP A 48 -7.31 7.45 3.42
C ASP A 48 -7.25 8.93 3.85
N ASN A 49 -6.56 9.22 4.95
CA ASN A 49 -6.37 10.58 5.47
C ASN A 49 -5.38 11.41 4.64
N ASN A 50 -4.35 10.79 4.07
CA ASN A 50 -3.30 11.49 3.32
C ASN A 50 -3.56 11.60 1.81
N ARG A 51 -4.58 10.91 1.28
CA ARG A 51 -4.89 10.99 -0.16
C ARG A 51 -5.43 12.38 -0.50
N GLN A 52 -4.90 12.97 -1.57
CA GLN A 52 -5.37 14.28 -2.07
C GLN A 52 -6.62 14.13 -2.96
N GLN A 53 -6.61 13.17 -3.88
CA GLN A 53 -7.71 12.90 -4.82
C GLN A 53 -7.74 11.40 -5.19
N GLY A 54 -8.89 10.94 -5.69
CA GLY A 54 -9.07 9.57 -6.20
C GLY A 54 -9.70 8.59 -5.21
N ASN A 55 -10.00 7.39 -5.69
CA ASN A 55 -10.59 6.33 -4.86
C ASN A 55 -9.54 5.62 -3.98
N LEU A 56 -10.00 4.99 -2.89
CA LEU A 56 -9.14 4.30 -1.93
C LEU A 56 -8.27 3.20 -2.57
N SER A 57 -8.81 2.45 -3.54
CA SER A 57 -8.04 1.41 -4.23
C SER A 57 -6.82 1.99 -4.96
N SER A 58 -7.00 3.10 -5.70
CA SER A 58 -5.88 3.76 -6.39
C SER A 58 -4.86 4.34 -5.39
N ALA A 59 -5.33 4.96 -4.31
CA ALA A 59 -4.45 5.49 -3.26
C ALA A 59 -3.58 4.39 -2.62
N ILE A 60 -4.18 3.23 -2.31
CA ILE A 60 -3.45 2.07 -1.78
C ILE A 60 -2.39 1.57 -2.76
N ARG A 61 -2.72 1.43 -4.04
CA ARG A 61 -1.76 0.94 -5.05
C ARG A 61 -0.54 1.84 -5.15
N LEU A 62 -0.76 3.16 -5.21
CA LEU A 62 0.32 4.14 -5.29
C LEU A 62 1.16 4.16 -4.02
N PHE A 63 0.54 4.08 -2.85
CA PHE A 63 1.24 4.00 -1.57
C PHE A 63 2.17 2.78 -1.48
N VAL A 64 1.66 1.59 -1.82
CA VAL A 64 2.47 0.36 -1.81
C VAL A 64 3.63 0.46 -2.80
N LEU A 65 3.37 0.94 -4.02
CA LEU A 65 4.41 1.14 -5.04
C LEU A 65 5.51 2.10 -4.54
N ASP A 66 5.13 3.24 -3.99
CA ASP A 66 6.05 4.25 -3.50
C ASP A 66 6.90 3.74 -2.32
N TYR A 67 6.29 3.04 -1.36
CA TYR A 67 6.99 2.44 -0.23
C TYR A 67 8.12 1.51 -0.68
N PHE A 68 7.83 0.58 -1.60
CA PHE A 68 8.82 -0.38 -2.05
C PHE A 68 9.85 0.23 -3.00
N LYS A 69 9.47 1.23 -3.82
CA LYS A 69 10.45 2.00 -4.62
C LYS A 69 11.42 2.75 -3.73
N SER A 70 10.93 3.46 -2.73
CA SER A 70 11.76 4.21 -1.77
C SER A 70 12.71 3.28 -1.01
N ARG A 71 12.23 2.11 -0.57
CA ARG A 71 13.07 1.10 0.09
C ARG A 71 14.12 0.52 -0.86
N ALA A 72 13.78 0.25 -2.11
CA ALA A 72 14.72 -0.25 -3.11
C ALA A 72 15.80 0.78 -3.47
N MET A 73 15.45 2.07 -3.48
CA MET A 73 16.41 3.17 -3.66
C MET A 73 17.32 3.32 -2.44
N ALA A 74 16.79 3.24 -1.22
CA ALA A 74 17.58 3.31 0.01
C ALA A 74 18.52 2.09 0.20
N ALA A 75 18.15 0.94 -0.37
CA ALA A 75 18.97 -0.27 -0.35
C ALA A 75 20.05 -0.31 -1.46
N GLN A 76 20.17 0.72 -2.29
CA GLN A 76 21.30 0.90 -3.21
C GLN A 76 22.36 1.82 -2.57
N PRO A 77 23.36 1.28 -1.86
CA PRO A 77 24.55 2.06 -1.54
C PRO A 77 25.36 2.22 -2.84
N ASP A 78 25.72 3.46 -3.16
CA ASP A 78 26.72 3.84 -4.17
C ASP A 78 26.58 3.22 -5.57
N LYS A 79 25.80 3.88 -6.43
CA LYS A 79 26.28 4.05 -7.82
C LYS A 79 27.31 5.18 -7.80
N VAL A 80 28.59 4.82 -7.56
CA VAL A 80 29.72 5.69 -7.88
C VAL A 80 29.54 6.17 -9.32
N PRO A 81 29.57 7.48 -9.62
CA PRO A 81 29.60 7.93 -11.00
C PRO A 81 30.92 7.43 -11.59
N ALA A 82 30.83 6.50 -12.55
CA ALA A 82 31.95 6.24 -13.43
C ALA A 82 32.25 7.55 -14.19
N GLN A 83 33.52 7.93 -14.11
CA GLN A 83 34.13 9.12 -14.73
C GLN A 83 33.84 9.23 -16.21
#